data_AF-A0A6N9I0Y3-F1
#
_entry.id   AF-A0A6N9I0Y3-F1
#
_cell.length_a   1.000
_cell.length_b   1.000
_cell.length_c   1.000
_cell.angle_alpha   90.00
_cell.angle_beta   90.00
_cell.angle_gamma   90.00
#
_symmetry.space_group_name_H-M   'P 1'
#
loop_
_entity.id
_entity.type
_entity.pdbx_description
1 polymer ?
#
loop_
_entity_poly.entity_id
_entity_poly.type
_entity_poly.pdbx_seq_one_letter_code
_entity_poly.pdbx_strand_id
1 'polypeptide(L)'
;MSEVKNNSKSSSVQKVSSDPEEQSSSEDNSSSESSSSDTNTKSSELDFTRITDGNFNGLSYNWQEVAVAGTGLHGGQGLQWSQDPADLTNHLNIRDDQISDGSIRLDKIGIEQDGNDLDVVYSEQHGVLTAAIKDDEVEDAVHNATVKFYPKDVSIDSQFNNGVKDDTSTDRIVFWTSNNSYTEIFAHK
;
A
#
# COMPACT_ATOMS: atom_id res chain seq x y z
N MET A 1 -49.95 33.51 6.34
CA MET A 1 -50.32 33.51 4.90
C MET A 1 -49.57 34.65 4.22
N SER A 2 -48.80 34.27 3.21
CA SER A 2 -48.38 35.05 2.01
C SER A 2 -47.23 36.08 2.09
N GLU A 3 -46.16 35.70 1.39
CA GLU A 3 -45.04 36.47 0.82
C GLU A 3 -45.49 37.66 -0.07
N VAL A 4 -44.59 38.62 -0.40
CA VAL A 4 -44.14 38.90 -1.80
C VAL A 4 -42.73 39.59 -1.83
N LYS A 5 -41.99 39.22 -2.88
CA LYS A 5 -40.62 39.45 -3.40
C LYS A 5 -40.18 40.86 -3.89
N ASN A 6 -38.84 41.02 -3.90
CA ASN A 6 -37.86 41.61 -4.86
C ASN A 6 -38.05 42.99 -5.55
N ASN A 7 -36.95 43.78 -5.64
CA ASN A 7 -36.17 43.98 -6.90
C ASN A 7 -34.86 44.83 -6.74
N SER A 8 -33.73 44.22 -7.14
CA SER A 8 -32.56 44.68 -7.95
C SER A 8 -31.98 46.12 -7.94
N LYS A 9 -30.63 46.24 -7.81
CA LYS A 9 -29.71 46.74 -8.87
C LYS A 9 -28.22 46.62 -8.52
N SER A 10 -27.42 46.29 -9.55
CA SER A 10 -25.97 46.08 -9.57
C SER A 10 -25.23 47.32 -10.13
N SER A 11 -23.98 47.56 -9.70
CA SER A 11 -22.85 47.92 -10.58
C SER A 11 -21.52 48.04 -9.81
N SER A 12 -20.44 47.72 -10.52
CA SER A 12 -19.05 47.47 -10.09
C SER A 12 -18.13 48.61 -10.54
N VAL A 13 -17.08 48.97 -9.79
CA VAL A 13 -15.76 49.41 -10.34
C VAL A 13 -14.62 49.28 -9.30
N GLN A 14 -13.45 48.81 -9.76
CA GLN A 14 -12.17 48.63 -9.05
C GLN A 14 -11.29 49.91 -9.06
N LYS A 15 -10.32 50.05 -8.11
CA LYS A 15 -8.96 50.59 -8.38
C LYS A 15 -7.91 50.40 -7.25
N VAL A 16 -6.90 49.61 -7.61
CA VAL A 16 -5.44 49.46 -7.34
C VAL A 16 -4.64 50.47 -6.45
N SER A 17 -3.81 49.85 -5.58
CA SER A 17 -2.46 50.11 -4.96
C SER A 17 -1.80 51.49 -4.81
N SER A 18 -1.07 51.68 -3.69
CA SER A 18 0.43 51.78 -3.58
C SER A 18 0.92 51.98 -2.13
N ASP A 19 1.94 51.21 -1.73
CA ASP A 19 2.85 51.25 -0.54
C ASP A 19 3.80 52.49 -0.54
N PRO A 20 4.85 52.68 0.34
CA PRO A 20 5.30 52.03 1.60
C PRO A 20 5.89 53.01 2.68
N GLU A 21 6.46 52.47 3.78
CA GLU A 21 7.71 52.83 4.53
C GLU A 21 7.57 52.54 6.04
N GLU A 22 8.07 51.39 6.52
CA GLU A 22 9.38 51.13 7.16
C GLU A 22 9.48 51.54 8.65
N GLN A 23 9.71 50.54 9.54
CA GLN A 23 10.88 50.56 10.42
C GLN A 23 11.16 49.21 11.10
N SER A 24 12.46 48.95 11.17
CA SER A 24 13.20 47.75 11.59
C SER A 24 13.23 47.52 13.11
N SER A 25 13.30 46.24 13.53
CA SER A 25 14.32 45.83 14.52
C SER A 25 14.62 44.34 14.40
N SER A 26 15.91 44.05 14.44
CA SER A 26 16.60 42.78 14.30
C SER A 26 16.80 42.09 15.65
N GLU A 27 16.57 40.78 15.72
CA GLU A 27 17.23 39.91 16.70
C GLU A 27 17.70 38.63 16.00
N ASP A 28 19.03 38.50 15.95
CA ASP A 28 19.78 37.28 15.60
C ASP A 28 19.51 36.18 16.64
N ASN A 29 19.25 34.96 16.16
CA ASN A 29 19.71 33.79 16.90
C ASN A 29 20.18 32.71 15.92
N SER A 30 21.49 32.48 15.95
CA SER A 30 22.22 31.47 15.20
C SER A 30 22.27 30.15 15.97
N SER A 31 22.55 29.08 15.23
CA SER A 31 22.85 27.68 15.61
C SER A 31 21.65 26.76 15.44
N SER A 32 21.74 25.63 14.74
CA SER A 32 22.89 24.89 14.24
C SER A 32 22.39 23.86 13.23
N GLU A 33 23.20 23.62 12.21
CA GLU A 33 23.04 22.56 11.22
C GLU A 33 22.65 21.23 11.88
N SER A 34 21.61 20.60 11.35
CA SER A 34 21.41 19.16 11.43
C SER A 34 21.11 18.68 10.03
N SER A 35 22.22 18.36 9.36
CA SER A 35 22.42 17.27 8.42
C SER A 35 21.15 16.73 7.78
N SER A 36 20.98 17.13 6.52
CA SER A 36 20.21 16.44 5.51
C SER A 36 20.40 14.93 5.65
N SER A 37 19.34 14.24 6.04
CA SER A 37 19.15 12.86 5.59
C SER A 37 18.15 12.93 4.48
N ASP A 38 18.63 13.36 3.31
CA ASP A 38 18.00 12.97 2.05
C ASP A 38 18.11 11.45 1.96
N THR A 39 17.16 10.74 2.57
CA THR A 39 16.84 9.39 2.14
C THR A 39 16.45 9.53 0.69
N ASN A 40 17.36 9.08 -0.16
CA ASN A 40 17.23 8.96 -1.60
C ASN A 40 15.89 8.29 -1.94
N THR A 41 14.81 9.08 -2.08
CA THR A 41 13.50 8.62 -2.52
C THR A 41 13.62 8.30 -4.00
N LYS A 42 14.23 7.15 -4.30
CA LYS A 42 13.93 6.44 -5.52
C LYS A 42 12.43 6.16 -5.45
N SER A 43 11.70 6.71 -6.40
CA SER A 43 10.26 6.60 -6.54
C SER A 43 9.84 5.13 -6.53
N SER A 44 9.43 4.64 -5.36
CA SER A 44 8.66 3.41 -5.19
C SER A 44 7.23 3.71 -5.66
N GLU A 45 6.60 2.81 -6.41
CA GLU A 45 5.16 2.94 -6.71
C GLU A 45 4.32 2.77 -5.44
N LEU A 46 4.90 2.13 -4.42
CA LEU A 46 4.27 1.92 -3.12
C LEU A 46 4.34 3.21 -2.29
N ASP A 47 3.27 3.99 -2.33
CA ASP A 47 3.00 5.06 -1.36
C ASP A 47 2.19 4.48 -0.20
N PHE A 48 2.88 4.18 0.90
CA PHE A 48 2.25 3.56 2.07
C PHE A 48 1.13 4.41 2.67
N THR A 49 1.25 5.74 2.65
CA THR A 49 0.20 6.61 3.21
C THR A 49 -1.09 6.46 2.42
N ARG A 50 -0.99 6.43 1.09
CA ARG A 50 -2.16 6.22 0.22
C ARG A 50 -2.74 4.83 0.37
N ILE A 51 -1.89 3.80 0.46
CA ILE A 51 -2.33 2.42 0.67
C ILE A 51 -3.11 2.29 1.99
N THR A 52 -2.61 2.88 3.08
CA THR A 52 -3.31 2.86 4.38
C THR A 52 -4.65 3.60 4.35
N ASP A 53 -4.80 4.58 3.47
CA ASP A 53 -6.06 5.31 3.25
C ASP A 53 -7.04 4.58 2.30
N GLY A 54 -6.65 3.40 1.79
CA GLY A 54 -7.41 2.61 0.81
C GLY A 54 -7.39 3.19 -0.60
N ASN A 55 -6.32 3.91 -0.95
CA ASN A 55 -6.14 4.55 -2.25
C ASN A 55 -4.99 3.89 -3.01
N PHE A 56 -5.33 3.05 -3.99
CA PHE A 56 -4.39 2.25 -4.76
C PHE A 56 -4.13 2.80 -6.16
N ASN A 57 -4.66 3.98 -6.48
CA ASN A 57 -4.45 4.66 -7.78
C ASN A 57 -2.99 4.97 -8.13
N GLY A 58 -2.09 4.93 -7.15
CA GLY A 58 -0.65 5.11 -7.37
C GLY A 58 0.07 3.86 -7.88
N LEU A 59 -0.55 2.68 -7.74
CA LEU A 59 -0.01 1.43 -8.23
C LEU A 59 -0.24 1.32 -9.73
N SER A 60 0.79 1.01 -10.51
CA SER A 60 0.60 0.69 -11.92
C SER A 60 -0.22 -0.60 -12.08
N TYR A 61 -0.73 -0.86 -13.28
CA TYR A 61 -1.44 -2.11 -13.60
C TYR A 61 -0.50 -3.25 -14.05
N ASN A 62 0.82 -3.05 -14.01
CA ASN A 62 1.80 -3.99 -14.58
C ASN A 62 2.42 -4.90 -13.52
N TRP A 63 1.56 -5.65 -12.81
CA TRP A 63 2.00 -6.62 -11.81
C TRP A 63 1.88 -8.04 -12.35
N GLN A 64 2.90 -8.85 -12.10
CA GLN A 64 2.88 -10.26 -12.46
C GLN A 64 3.23 -11.11 -11.25
N GLU A 65 2.54 -12.24 -11.09
CA GLU A 65 2.93 -13.28 -10.16
C GLU A 65 4.30 -13.87 -10.56
N VAL A 66 5.25 -13.84 -9.64
CA VAL A 66 6.64 -14.27 -9.89
C VAL A 66 7.07 -15.44 -9.03
N ALA A 67 6.34 -15.75 -7.97
CA ALA A 67 6.56 -16.92 -7.13
C ALA A 67 5.30 -17.25 -6.32
N VAL A 68 5.13 -18.53 -6.03
CA VAL A 68 4.12 -19.03 -5.09
C VAL A 68 4.75 -19.95 -4.07
N ALA A 69 4.11 -20.09 -2.91
CA ALA A 69 4.44 -21.12 -1.94
C ALA A 69 3.20 -21.75 -1.34
N GLY A 70 3.33 -23.02 -0.96
CA GLY A 70 2.30 -23.72 -0.21
C GLY A 70 2.86 -24.92 0.54
N THR A 71 2.22 -25.27 1.64
CA THR A 71 2.56 -26.48 2.40
C THR A 71 2.24 -27.70 1.55
N GLY A 72 3.23 -28.53 1.28
CA GLY A 72 3.05 -29.72 0.47
C GLY A 72 2.92 -29.47 -1.03
N LEU A 73 3.22 -28.26 -1.52
CA LEU A 73 3.22 -27.97 -2.97
C LEU A 73 4.10 -29.00 -3.69
N HIS A 74 3.57 -29.54 -4.80
CA HIS A 74 4.16 -30.64 -5.59
C HIS A 74 4.52 -31.90 -4.78
N GLY A 75 3.88 -32.13 -3.63
CA GLY A 75 4.14 -33.29 -2.77
C GLY A 75 5.41 -33.20 -1.92
N GLY A 76 6.03 -32.01 -1.83
CA GLY A 76 7.17 -31.78 -0.96
C GLY A 76 6.82 -31.76 0.53
N GLN A 77 7.83 -31.68 1.41
CA GLN A 77 7.61 -31.58 2.86
C GLN A 77 7.67 -30.12 3.32
N GLY A 78 6.71 -29.68 4.14
CA GLY A 78 6.66 -28.31 4.64
C GLY A 78 6.31 -27.29 3.54
N LEU A 79 6.67 -26.02 3.77
CA LEU A 79 6.45 -24.93 2.81
C LEU A 79 7.39 -25.11 1.61
N GLN A 80 6.81 -25.14 0.41
CA GLN A 80 7.54 -25.35 -0.84
C GLN A 80 7.29 -24.16 -1.76
N TRP A 81 8.37 -23.58 -2.27
CA TRP A 81 8.33 -22.46 -3.21
C TRP A 81 8.40 -22.96 -4.67
N SER A 82 7.72 -22.25 -5.57
CA SER A 82 7.80 -22.45 -7.01
C SER A 82 7.87 -21.11 -7.76
N GLN A 83 8.61 -21.12 -8.87
CA GLN A 83 8.55 -20.10 -9.93
C GLN A 83 8.26 -20.76 -11.29
N ASP A 84 7.78 -22.00 -11.29
CA ASP A 84 7.34 -22.66 -12.53
C ASP A 84 6.14 -21.90 -13.08
N PRO A 85 6.17 -21.42 -14.34
CA PRO A 85 5.03 -20.72 -14.96
C PRO A 85 3.71 -21.49 -14.90
N ALA A 86 3.73 -22.81 -14.74
CA ALA A 86 2.53 -23.62 -14.58
C ALA A 86 1.81 -23.40 -13.23
N ASP A 87 2.53 -22.93 -12.20
CA ASP A 87 1.97 -22.60 -10.89
C ASP A 87 1.63 -21.11 -10.75
N LEU A 88 2.20 -20.25 -11.61
CA LEU A 88 2.01 -18.79 -11.58
C LEU A 88 0.75 -18.40 -12.38
N THR A 89 -0.41 -18.80 -11.88
CA THR A 89 -1.70 -18.68 -12.58
C THR A 89 -2.53 -17.47 -12.15
N ASN A 90 -2.17 -16.79 -11.07
CA ASN A 90 -2.98 -15.73 -10.48
C ASN A 90 -2.58 -14.35 -11.02
N HIS A 91 -3.49 -13.41 -10.86
CA HIS A 91 -3.36 -12.06 -11.37
C HIS A 91 -3.73 -11.06 -10.29
N LEU A 92 -2.87 -10.07 -10.09
CA LEU A 92 -3.19 -8.95 -9.23
C LEU A 92 -4.16 -8.00 -9.96
N ASN A 93 -5.38 -7.90 -9.45
CA ASN A 93 -6.37 -6.95 -9.89
C ASN A 93 -6.25 -5.68 -9.04
N ILE A 94 -5.98 -4.56 -9.70
CA ILE A 94 -5.84 -3.24 -9.05
C ILE A 94 -6.98 -2.36 -9.54
N ARG A 95 -7.64 -1.69 -8.60
CA ARG A 95 -8.58 -0.59 -8.84
C ARG A 95 -8.21 0.57 -7.94
N ASP A 96 -8.85 1.72 -8.16
CA ASP A 96 -8.62 2.94 -7.38
C ASP A 96 -8.71 2.74 -5.85
N ASP A 97 -9.62 1.87 -5.42
CA ASP A 97 -10.04 1.67 -4.03
C ASP A 97 -9.77 0.26 -3.48
N GLN A 98 -9.21 -0.64 -4.29
CA GLN A 98 -8.92 -2.01 -3.86
C GLN A 98 -7.79 -2.68 -4.65
N ILE A 99 -7.19 -3.70 -4.05
CA ILE A 99 -6.37 -4.70 -4.73
C ILE A 99 -6.87 -6.12 -4.40
N SER A 100 -6.67 -7.09 -5.30
CA SER A 100 -7.08 -8.47 -5.07
C SER A 100 -6.29 -9.46 -5.91
N ASP A 101 -5.97 -10.63 -5.34
CA ASP A 101 -5.42 -11.80 -6.06
C ASP A 101 -6.51 -12.74 -6.60
N GLY A 102 -7.78 -12.40 -6.37
CA GLY A 102 -8.97 -13.21 -6.69
C GLY A 102 -9.53 -14.01 -5.51
N SER A 103 -8.73 -14.27 -4.47
CA SER A 103 -9.14 -14.96 -3.23
C SER A 103 -9.25 -14.00 -2.04
N ILE A 104 -8.31 -13.06 -1.94
CA ILE A 104 -8.30 -11.96 -0.99
C ILE A 104 -8.58 -10.67 -1.75
N ARG A 105 -9.38 -9.77 -1.15
CA ARG A 105 -9.42 -8.35 -1.53
C ARG A 105 -8.96 -7.51 -0.35
N LEU A 106 -8.06 -6.57 -0.58
CA LEU A 106 -7.76 -5.48 0.36
C LEU A 106 -8.38 -4.18 -0.15
N ASP A 107 -9.13 -3.50 0.69
CA ASP A 107 -9.68 -2.18 0.45
C ASP A 107 -9.62 -1.31 1.72
N LYS A 108 -10.34 -0.19 1.73
CA LYS A 108 -10.39 0.72 2.89
C LYS A 108 -11.06 0.11 4.12
N ILE A 109 -11.99 -0.83 3.93
CA ILE A 109 -12.72 -1.50 5.01
C ILE A 109 -11.79 -2.51 5.67
N GLY A 110 -11.10 -3.32 4.87
CA GLY A 110 -10.13 -4.28 5.37
C GLY A 110 -9.80 -5.35 4.35
N ILE A 111 -9.64 -6.59 4.84
CA ILE A 111 -9.43 -7.77 4.00
C ILE A 111 -10.77 -8.52 3.87
N GLU A 112 -11.28 -8.65 2.64
CA GLU A 112 -12.30 -9.66 2.34
C GLU A 112 -11.61 -10.99 2.06
N GLN A 113 -12.02 -12.03 2.78
CA GLN A 113 -11.67 -13.42 2.49
C GLN A 113 -12.89 -14.31 2.69
N ASP A 114 -13.16 -15.20 1.73
CA ASP A 114 -14.28 -16.16 1.77
C ASP A 114 -15.66 -15.49 2.01
N GLY A 115 -15.82 -14.24 1.54
CA GLY A 115 -17.05 -13.45 1.69
C GLY A 115 -17.23 -12.76 3.04
N ASN A 116 -16.20 -12.74 3.90
CA ASN A 116 -16.20 -12.01 5.16
C ASN A 116 -15.23 -10.83 5.06
N ASP A 117 -15.72 -9.62 5.34
CA ASP A 117 -14.89 -8.43 5.49
C ASP A 117 -14.32 -8.40 6.92
N LEU A 118 -13.00 -8.39 7.04
CA LEU A 118 -12.27 -8.43 8.30
C LEU A 118 -11.45 -7.15 8.45
N ASP A 119 -11.59 -6.49 9.59
CA ASP A 119 -10.84 -5.28 9.90
C ASP A 119 -9.33 -5.56 9.92
N VAL A 120 -8.55 -4.62 9.40
CA VAL A 120 -7.08 -4.72 9.35
C VAL A 120 -6.38 -3.72 10.26
N VAL A 121 -5.20 -4.10 10.72
CA VAL A 121 -4.19 -3.20 11.28
C VAL A 121 -3.06 -3.05 10.28
N TYR A 122 -2.69 -1.80 10.02
CA TYR A 122 -1.49 -1.49 9.26
C TYR A 122 -0.30 -1.32 10.21
N SER A 123 0.83 -1.90 9.84
CA SER A 123 2.09 -1.69 10.54
C SER A 123 3.24 -1.55 9.53
N GLU A 124 4.17 -0.66 9.83
CA GLU A 124 5.39 -0.48 9.04
C GLU A 124 6.60 -0.92 9.86
N GLN A 125 7.36 -1.88 9.33
CA GLN A 125 8.59 -2.37 9.97
C GLN A 125 9.64 -2.66 8.89
N HIS A 126 10.87 -2.19 9.11
CA HIS A 126 11.99 -2.39 8.20
C HIS A 126 11.71 -2.01 6.73
N GLY A 127 10.89 -0.96 6.52
CA GLY A 127 10.52 -0.49 5.18
C GLY A 127 9.45 -1.33 4.48
N VAL A 128 8.74 -2.19 5.20
CA VAL A 128 7.64 -3.02 4.69
C VAL A 128 6.34 -2.58 5.36
N LEU A 129 5.31 -2.28 4.57
CA LEU A 129 3.95 -2.08 5.07
C LEU A 129 3.24 -3.44 5.10
N THR A 130 2.63 -3.78 6.22
CA THR A 130 1.81 -4.98 6.40
C THR A 130 0.39 -4.59 6.77
N ALA A 131 -0.58 -5.04 6.00
CA ALA A 131 -1.98 -5.12 6.39
C ALA A 131 -2.24 -6.54 6.94
N ALA A 132 -2.63 -6.64 8.19
CA ALA A 132 -2.97 -7.90 8.83
C ALA A 132 -4.35 -7.80 9.48
N ILE A 133 -5.11 -8.89 9.46
CA ILE A 133 -6.40 -8.97 10.18
C ILE A 133 -6.17 -8.70 11.67
N LYS A 134 -7.05 -7.91 12.30
CA LYS A 134 -6.99 -7.66 13.74
C LYS A 134 -7.14 -8.95 14.54
N ASP A 135 -6.38 -9.07 15.64
CA ASP A 135 -6.38 -10.28 16.47
C ASP A 135 -7.78 -10.66 17.02
N ASP A 136 -8.66 -9.69 17.27
CA ASP A 136 -10.02 -9.91 17.77
C ASP A 136 -11.02 -10.37 16.70
N GLU A 137 -10.66 -10.26 15.42
CA GLU A 137 -11.43 -10.76 14.27
C GLU A 137 -11.00 -12.19 13.86
N VAL A 138 -9.91 -12.71 14.43
CA VAL A 138 -9.44 -14.08 14.16
C VAL A 138 -10.24 -15.07 15.00
N GLU A 139 -11.43 -15.45 14.52
CA GLU A 139 -12.27 -16.45 15.21
C GLU A 139 -11.67 -17.86 15.18
N ASP A 140 -10.89 -18.19 14.13
CA ASP A 140 -10.17 -19.45 13.98
C ASP A 140 -8.89 -19.26 13.14
N ALA A 141 -7.84 -20.03 13.45
CA ALA A 141 -6.52 -19.96 12.77
C ALA A 141 -6.54 -20.30 11.26
N VAL A 142 -7.72 -20.56 10.69
CA VAL A 142 -7.94 -20.97 9.29
C VAL A 142 -8.25 -19.76 8.38
N HIS A 143 -8.69 -18.64 8.94
CA HIS A 143 -9.11 -17.45 8.18
C HIS A 143 -8.15 -16.26 8.34
N ASN A 144 -6.90 -16.51 8.75
CA ASN A 144 -5.91 -15.46 8.85
C ASN A 144 -5.26 -15.21 7.48
N ALA A 145 -5.04 -13.93 7.17
CA ALA A 145 -4.44 -13.45 5.95
C ALA A 145 -3.67 -12.15 6.20
N THR A 146 -2.66 -11.91 5.37
CA THR A 146 -1.92 -10.66 5.36
C THR A 146 -1.61 -10.24 3.93
N VAL A 147 -1.58 -8.93 3.71
CA VAL A 147 -1.06 -8.34 2.48
C VAL A 147 0.13 -7.46 2.84
N LYS A 148 1.28 -7.71 2.21
CA LYS A 148 2.52 -6.99 2.49
C LYS A 148 3.04 -6.28 1.25
N PHE A 149 3.53 -5.06 1.44
CA PHE A 149 4.05 -4.21 0.39
C PHE A 149 5.55 -4.01 0.62
N TYR A 150 6.34 -4.50 -0.33
CA TYR A 150 7.80 -4.49 -0.30
C TYR A 150 8.33 -3.56 -1.38
N PRO A 151 8.82 -2.37 -1.02
CA PRO A 151 9.52 -1.50 -1.95
C PRO A 151 10.75 -2.19 -2.54
N LYS A 152 11.18 -1.70 -3.69
CA LYS A 152 12.46 -2.02 -4.30
C LYS A 152 13.58 -1.90 -3.25
N ASP A 153 14.57 -2.79 -3.38
CA ASP A 153 15.73 -2.92 -2.52
C ASP A 153 15.42 -3.41 -1.09
N VAL A 154 14.17 -3.78 -0.77
CA VAL A 154 13.76 -4.39 0.53
C VAL A 154 13.55 -5.91 0.38
N SER A 155 14.30 -6.74 1.11
CA SER A 155 14.16 -8.20 0.99
C SER A 155 12.91 -8.76 1.67
N ILE A 156 12.31 -9.79 1.08
CA ILE A 156 11.30 -10.62 1.74
C ILE A 156 12.03 -11.56 2.71
N ASP A 157 11.70 -11.47 3.99
CA ASP A 157 12.18 -12.40 5.02
C ASP A 157 11.45 -13.73 4.92
N SER A 158 11.95 -14.60 4.04
CA SER A 158 11.44 -15.93 3.79
C SER A 158 12.58 -16.92 3.54
N GLN A 159 12.39 -18.16 3.99
CA GLN A 159 13.28 -19.28 3.66
C GLN A 159 12.91 -19.86 2.31
N PHE A 160 13.27 -19.15 1.24
CA PHE A 160 13.10 -19.66 -0.12
C PHE A 160 13.84 -20.99 -0.31
N ASN A 161 13.23 -21.91 -1.06
CA ASN A 161 13.79 -23.21 -1.41
C ASN A 161 13.55 -23.50 -2.91
N ASN A 162 13.90 -24.71 -3.37
CA ASN A 162 13.70 -25.14 -4.76
C ASN A 162 14.31 -24.19 -5.83
N GLY A 163 15.35 -23.45 -5.46
CA GLY A 163 16.03 -22.50 -6.35
C GLY A 163 15.31 -21.16 -6.53
N VAL A 164 14.13 -20.99 -5.91
CA VAL A 164 13.42 -19.72 -5.87
C VAL A 164 14.25 -18.67 -5.14
N LYS A 165 14.23 -17.45 -5.65
CA LYS A 165 14.92 -16.31 -5.06
C LYS A 165 14.05 -15.07 -5.14
N ASP A 166 14.20 -14.22 -4.14
CA ASP A 166 13.63 -12.89 -4.14
C ASP A 166 14.36 -11.99 -5.16
N ASP A 167 13.60 -11.29 -6.00
CA ASP A 167 14.12 -10.25 -6.88
C ASP A 167 13.80 -8.88 -6.29
N THR A 168 14.78 -8.33 -5.55
CA THR A 168 14.63 -7.04 -4.89
C THR A 168 14.75 -5.85 -5.86
N SER A 169 14.95 -6.07 -7.16
CA SER A 169 15.17 -4.97 -8.11
C SER A 169 13.89 -4.19 -8.46
N THR A 170 12.73 -4.68 -8.00
CA THR A 170 11.40 -4.10 -8.21
C THR A 170 10.55 -4.14 -6.94
N ASP A 171 9.47 -3.36 -6.95
CA ASP A 171 8.44 -3.40 -5.91
C ASP A 171 7.70 -4.75 -5.96
N ARG A 172 7.35 -5.29 -4.79
CA ARG A 172 6.63 -6.55 -4.63
C ARG A 172 5.42 -6.39 -3.72
N ILE A 173 4.36 -7.12 -4.03
CA ILE A 173 3.18 -7.26 -3.16
C ILE A 173 3.03 -8.75 -2.85
N VAL A 174 2.90 -9.08 -1.58
CA VAL A 174 2.82 -10.45 -1.09
C VAL A 174 1.46 -10.67 -0.44
N PHE A 175 0.70 -11.61 -0.99
CA PHE A 175 -0.51 -12.12 -0.36
C PHE A 175 -0.16 -13.40 0.38
N TRP A 176 -0.68 -13.56 1.60
CA TRP A 176 -0.50 -14.76 2.40
C TRP A 176 -1.83 -15.12 3.05
N THR A 177 -2.16 -16.41 3.03
CA THR A 177 -3.27 -17.01 3.78
C THR A 177 -2.76 -18.13 4.67
N SER A 178 -3.43 -18.32 5.81
CA SER A 178 -3.19 -19.44 6.71
C SER A 178 -3.59 -20.79 6.11
N ASN A 179 -4.48 -20.81 5.11
CA ASN A 179 -4.86 -22.01 4.37
C ASN A 179 -3.65 -22.60 3.64
N ASN A 180 -3.11 -23.71 4.17
CA ASN A 180 -1.85 -24.33 3.74
C ASN A 180 -0.64 -23.39 3.71
N SER A 181 -0.67 -22.26 4.42
CA SER A 181 0.35 -21.21 4.32
C SER A 181 0.57 -20.74 2.87
N TYR A 182 -0.52 -20.66 2.09
CA TYR A 182 -0.42 -20.27 0.69
C TYR A 182 0.07 -18.82 0.58
N THR A 183 1.10 -18.61 -0.24
CA THR A 183 1.75 -17.32 -0.44
C THR A 183 1.89 -17.04 -1.92
N GLU A 184 1.59 -15.82 -2.33
CA GLU A 184 1.75 -15.34 -3.70
C GLU A 184 2.61 -14.09 -3.68
N ILE A 185 3.58 -14.00 -4.59
CA ILE A 185 4.43 -12.83 -4.75
C ILE A 185 4.17 -12.24 -6.12
N PHE A 186 3.64 -11.02 -6.14
CA PHE A 186 3.53 -10.20 -7.33
C PHE A 186 4.68 -9.20 -7.39
N ALA A 187 5.27 -9.03 -8.56
CA ALA A 187 6.33 -8.05 -8.79
C ALA A 187 5.92 -7.09 -9.91
N HIS A 188 6.28 -5.82 -9.74
CA HIS A 188 6.07 -4.80 -10.74
C HIS A 188 7.07 -4.95 -11.91
N LYS A 189 6.62 -4.74 -13.15
CA LYS A 189 7.40 -4.93 -14.38
C LYS A 189 7.65 -3.64 -15.16
#